data_AF-A0A8T6MPJ9-F1
#
_entry.id   AF-A0A8T6MPJ9-F1
#
_cell.length_a   1.000
_cell.length_b   1.000
_cell.length_c   1.000
_cell.angle_alpha   90.00
_cell.angle_beta   90.00
_cell.angle_gamma   90.00
#
_symmetry.space_group_name_H-M   'P 1'
#
loop_
_entity.id
_entity.type
_entity.pdbx_description
1 polymer ?
#
loop_
_entity_poly.entity_id
_entity_poly.type
_entity_poly.pdbx_seq_one_letter_code
_entity_poly.pdbx_strand_id
1 'polypeptide(L)'
;MKIILALLLSVMILPAFAEPLSDRTGLKTNFPITVDSGTYTVEITANFDVRDVAFKENNLVFEINSSLNNNLGEIQIPNEITSGNLTFSLDGQTISPKILHNERISFVTLQFPGNGTHTLDITSDYVPKQSTITENTTTQTSTVDHSNDTLIIIAVVGIIIAGAAATSMAVYFKRKKA
;
A
#
# COMPACT_ATOMS: atom_id res chain seq x y z
N MET A 1 -51.38 -18.36 -25.54
CA MET A 1 -50.30 -18.42 -24.53
C MET A 1 -49.27 -17.29 -24.64
N LYS A 2 -48.74 -16.95 -25.83
CA LYS A 2 -47.72 -15.89 -25.99
C LYS A 2 -48.14 -14.50 -25.47
N ILE A 3 -49.40 -14.11 -25.69
CA ILE A 3 -49.93 -12.81 -25.24
C ILE A 3 -50.11 -12.76 -23.72
N ILE A 4 -50.53 -13.87 -23.10
CA ILE A 4 -50.68 -13.97 -21.63
C ILE A 4 -49.31 -13.91 -20.96
N LEU A 5 -48.29 -14.57 -21.55
CA LEU A 5 -46.93 -14.50 -21.06
C LEU A 5 -46.34 -13.09 -21.17
N ALA A 6 -46.61 -12.38 -22.28
CA ALA A 6 -46.17 -11.00 -22.46
C ALA A 6 -46.83 -10.03 -21.46
N LEU A 7 -48.12 -10.22 -21.16
CA LEU A 7 -48.84 -9.43 -20.16
C LEU A 7 -48.29 -9.68 -18.75
N LEU A 8 -48.00 -10.94 -18.39
CA LEU A 8 -47.40 -11.28 -17.09
C LEU A 8 -46.00 -10.67 -16.92
N LEU A 9 -45.22 -10.59 -17.99
CA LEU A 9 -43.87 -10.01 -17.96
C LEU A 9 -43.89 -8.48 -17.74
N SER A 10 -44.92 -7.79 -18.25
CA SER A 10 -45.07 -6.34 -18.07
C SER A 10 -45.35 -5.91 -16.63
N VAL A 11 -45.88 -6.80 -15.78
CA VAL A 11 -46.21 -6.51 -14.38
C VAL A 11 -44.99 -6.67 -13.44
N MET A 12 -43.89 -7.26 -13.91
CA MET A 12 -42.68 -7.46 -13.10
C MET A 12 -41.71 -6.27 -13.06
N ILE A 13 -42.02 -5.16 -13.74
CA ILE A 13 -41.19 -3.95 -13.67
C ILE A 13 -41.57 -3.14 -12.42
N LEU A 14 -41.25 -3.67 -11.25
CA LEU A 14 -41.36 -2.89 -10.02
C LEU A 14 -40.27 -1.79 -10.04
N PRO A 15 -40.62 -0.52 -9.79
CA PRO A 15 -39.60 0.50 -9.57
C PRO A 15 -38.76 0.10 -8.34
N ALA A 16 -37.47 -0.14 -8.54
CA ALA A 16 -36.52 -0.24 -7.44
C ALA A 16 -36.32 1.17 -6.89
N PHE A 17 -37.09 1.53 -5.86
CA PHE A 17 -36.82 2.73 -5.09
C PHE A 17 -35.58 2.47 -4.24
N ALA A 18 -34.43 2.98 -4.68
CA ALA A 18 -33.27 3.09 -3.80
C ALA A 18 -33.63 4.11 -2.70
N GLU A 19 -33.62 3.67 -1.44
CA GLU A 19 -33.78 4.59 -0.31
C GLU A 19 -32.58 5.55 -0.30
N PRO A 20 -32.81 6.88 -0.22
CA PRO A 20 -31.71 7.84 -0.14
C PRO A 20 -30.80 7.51 1.03
N LEU A 21 -29.49 7.42 0.77
CA LEU A 21 -28.51 7.28 1.85
C LEU A 21 -28.54 8.55 2.70
N SER A 22 -28.28 8.39 4.00
CA SER A 22 -28.02 9.55 4.87
C SER A 22 -26.86 10.36 4.32
N ASP A 23 -26.92 11.69 4.43
CA ASP A 23 -25.81 12.61 4.15
C ASP A 23 -24.58 12.36 5.06
N ARG A 24 -24.67 11.44 6.02
CA ARG A 24 -23.55 11.00 6.87
C ARG A 24 -23.05 9.59 6.54
N THR A 25 -23.64 8.90 5.57
CA THR A 25 -23.20 7.57 5.16
C THR A 25 -21.84 7.68 4.49
N GLY A 26 -20.82 7.09 5.12
CA GLY A 26 -19.48 6.97 4.54
C GLY A 26 -19.38 5.75 3.63
N LEU A 27 -18.85 5.94 2.42
CA LEU A 27 -18.47 4.85 1.51
C LEU A 27 -16.97 4.60 1.62
N LYS A 28 -16.58 3.33 1.78
CA LYS A 28 -15.18 2.93 1.81
C LYS A 28 -14.64 2.74 0.40
N THR A 29 -13.52 3.39 0.11
CA THR A 29 -12.76 3.32 -1.14
C THR A 29 -11.28 3.12 -0.83
N ASN A 30 -10.58 2.38 -1.68
CA ASN A 30 -9.16 2.07 -1.51
C ASN A 30 -8.42 2.54 -2.77
N PHE A 31 -7.34 3.30 -2.57
CA PHE A 31 -6.52 3.86 -3.64
C PHE A 31 -5.12 3.27 -3.58
N PRO A 32 -4.76 2.34 -4.49
CA PRO A 32 -3.38 1.92 -4.66
C PRO A 32 -2.58 3.06 -5.31
N ILE A 33 -1.53 3.49 -4.65
CA ILE A 33 -0.63 4.54 -5.12
C ILE A 33 0.80 4.02 -5.21
N THR A 34 1.53 4.46 -6.22
CA THR A 34 2.94 4.12 -6.40
C THR A 34 3.82 5.24 -5.84
N VAL A 35 4.71 4.88 -4.93
CA VAL A 35 5.73 5.78 -4.37
C VAL A 35 7.07 5.10 -4.56
N ASP A 36 7.97 5.76 -5.30
CA ASP A 36 9.22 5.19 -5.79
C ASP A 36 9.00 3.85 -6.53
N SER A 37 9.41 2.73 -5.95
CA SER A 37 9.18 1.37 -6.45
C SER A 37 8.14 0.59 -5.65
N GLY A 38 7.56 1.17 -4.61
CA GLY A 38 6.57 0.56 -3.73
C GLY A 38 5.14 0.88 -4.15
N THR A 39 4.21 -0.04 -3.86
CA THR A 39 2.76 0.22 -3.97
C THR A 39 2.17 0.23 -2.56
N TYR A 40 1.45 1.30 -2.24
CA TYR A 40 0.83 1.53 -0.94
C TYR A 40 -0.66 1.76 -1.14
N THR A 41 -1.49 1.37 -0.17
CA THR A 41 -2.94 1.60 -0.24
C THR A 41 -3.35 2.68 0.73
N VAL A 42 -3.94 3.75 0.22
CA VAL A 42 -4.64 4.75 1.03
C VAL A 42 -6.11 4.33 1.12
N GLU A 43 -6.63 4.14 2.33
CA GLU A 43 -8.04 3.81 2.54
C GLU A 43 -8.82 5.05 2.96
N ILE A 44 -9.99 5.25 2.38
CA ILE A 44 -10.86 6.41 2.66
C ILE A 44 -12.26 5.92 2.94
N THR A 45 -12.88 6.40 4.02
CA THR A 45 -14.31 6.27 4.27
C THR A 45 -14.92 7.66 4.31
N ALA A 46 -15.74 8.05 3.34
CA ALA A 46 -16.23 9.42 3.23
C ALA A 46 -17.67 9.50 2.73
N ASN A 47 -18.38 10.57 3.11
CA ASN A 47 -19.71 10.90 2.57
C ASN A 47 -19.64 11.72 1.27
N PHE A 48 -18.44 11.89 0.71
CA PHE A 48 -18.16 12.52 -0.57
C PHE A 48 -17.40 11.53 -1.47
N ASP A 49 -17.36 11.83 -2.76
CA ASP A 49 -16.65 11.01 -3.74
C ASP A 49 -15.17 11.43 -3.81
N VAL A 50 -14.26 10.46 -3.75
CA VAL A 50 -12.84 10.68 -4.03
C VAL A 50 -12.57 10.09 -5.40
N ARG A 51 -12.27 10.95 -6.37
CA ARG A 51 -12.09 10.60 -7.78
C ARG A 51 -10.71 9.99 -8.04
N ASP A 52 -9.68 10.56 -7.42
CA ASP A 52 -8.30 10.13 -7.59
C ASP A 52 -7.49 10.44 -6.32
N VAL A 53 -6.43 9.65 -6.13
CA VAL A 53 -5.40 9.89 -5.12
C VAL A 53 -4.05 9.62 -5.78
N ALA A 54 -3.21 10.64 -5.85
CA ALA A 54 -1.90 10.55 -6.46
C ALA A 54 -0.80 11.00 -5.49
N PHE A 55 0.38 10.36 -5.59
CA PHE A 55 1.58 10.83 -4.92
C PHE A 55 2.44 11.60 -5.93
N LYS A 56 2.58 12.92 -5.76
CA LYS A 56 3.28 13.83 -6.69
C LYS A 56 4.15 14.79 -5.89
N GLU A 57 5.42 14.93 -6.26
CA GLU A 57 6.34 15.89 -5.64
C GLU A 57 6.37 15.80 -4.10
N ASN A 58 6.38 14.57 -3.57
CA ASN A 58 6.32 14.25 -2.14
C ASN A 58 5.00 14.63 -1.42
N ASN A 59 3.93 14.87 -2.18
CA ASN A 59 2.61 15.20 -1.65
C ASN A 59 1.58 14.14 -2.06
N LEU A 60 0.65 13.83 -1.16
CA LEU A 60 -0.57 13.12 -1.51
C LEU A 60 -1.63 14.13 -1.94
N VAL A 61 -2.12 13.99 -3.16
CA VAL A 61 -3.12 14.87 -3.77
C VAL A 61 -4.40 14.07 -3.99
N PHE A 62 -5.49 14.54 -3.40
CA PHE A 62 -6.81 13.92 -3.51
C PHE A 62 -7.72 14.82 -4.33
N GLU A 63 -8.35 14.25 -5.36
CA GLU A 63 -9.40 14.91 -6.13
C GLU A 63 -10.76 14.52 -5.56
N ILE A 64 -11.46 15.48 -4.96
CA ILE A 64 -12.73 15.25 -4.26
C ILE A 64 -13.88 15.86 -5.06
N ASN A 65 -15.01 15.16 -5.13
CA ASN A 65 -16.27 15.71 -5.61
C ASN A 65 -17.35 15.49 -4.55
N SER A 66 -18.00 16.58 -4.12
CA SER A 66 -19.07 16.52 -3.15
C SER A 66 -20.35 17.20 -3.63
N SER A 67 -21.48 16.55 -3.36
CA SER A 67 -22.82 17.14 -3.49
C SER A 67 -23.38 17.67 -2.16
N LEU A 68 -22.62 17.58 -1.07
CA LEU A 68 -23.05 17.91 0.29
C LEU A 68 -22.37 19.17 0.79
N ASN A 69 -23.05 19.96 1.61
CA ASN A 69 -22.43 21.13 2.25
C ASN A 69 -21.56 20.76 3.46
N ASN A 70 -21.76 19.58 4.07
CA ASN A 70 -20.98 19.13 5.22
C ASN A 70 -20.31 17.80 4.91
N ASN A 71 -19.01 17.87 4.65
CA ASN A 71 -18.20 16.74 4.23
C ASN A 71 -17.49 16.14 5.42
N LEU A 72 -17.52 14.81 5.52
CA LEU A 72 -16.93 14.01 6.57
C LEU A 72 -16.16 12.86 5.92
N GLY A 73 -14.89 12.75 6.26
CA GLY A 73 -14.01 11.71 5.73
C GLY A 73 -13.07 11.19 6.80
N GLU A 74 -12.77 9.90 6.71
CA GLU A 74 -11.73 9.22 7.46
C GLU A 74 -10.69 8.72 6.46
N ILE A 75 -9.42 9.05 6.66
CA ILE A 75 -8.32 8.68 5.76
C ILE A 75 -7.29 7.89 6.55
N GLN A 76 -6.91 6.71 6.06
CA GLN A 76 -5.81 5.92 6.59
C GLN A 76 -4.64 5.99 5.60
N ILE A 77 -3.54 6.60 6.05
CA ILE A 77 -2.35 6.81 5.24
C ILE A 77 -1.22 5.94 5.80
N PRO A 78 -0.58 5.08 4.98
CA PRO A 78 0.57 4.29 5.41
C PRO A 78 1.74 5.18 5.85
N ASN A 79 2.30 4.91 7.02
CA ASN A 79 3.41 5.70 7.56
C ASN A 79 4.69 5.54 6.73
N GLU A 80 4.83 4.48 5.94
CA GLU A 80 5.96 4.25 5.05
C GLU A 80 6.14 5.37 4.02
N ILE A 81 5.08 6.14 3.72
CA ILE A 81 5.10 7.26 2.78
C ILE A 81 4.89 8.63 3.44
N THR A 82 4.43 8.67 4.70
CA THR A 82 4.13 9.93 5.41
C THR A 82 4.43 9.87 6.92
N SER A 83 5.59 9.36 7.33
CA SER A 83 5.91 9.13 8.76
C SER A 83 6.24 10.40 9.58
N GLY A 84 6.20 11.58 8.98
CA GLY A 84 6.47 12.87 9.62
C GLY A 84 5.21 13.59 10.11
N ASN A 85 5.36 14.86 10.50
CA ASN A 85 4.25 15.77 10.73
C ASN A 85 3.52 16.04 9.41
N LEU A 86 2.21 15.84 9.42
CA LEU A 86 1.36 16.04 8.26
C LEU A 86 0.81 17.46 8.23
N THR A 87 0.91 18.11 7.07
CA THR A 87 0.25 19.39 6.80
C THR A 87 -0.83 19.16 5.76
N PHE A 88 -1.98 19.82 5.94
CA PHE A 88 -3.16 19.63 5.10
C PHE A 88 -3.58 20.96 4.50
N SER A 89 -3.89 20.95 3.21
CA SER A 89 -4.42 22.10 2.47
C SER A 89 -5.64 21.66 1.68
N LEU A 90 -6.76 22.35 1.86
CA LEU A 90 -7.97 22.17 1.08
C LEU A 90 -8.16 23.40 0.19
N ASP A 91 -8.18 23.21 -1.12
CA ASP A 91 -8.28 24.27 -2.12
C ASP A 91 -7.23 25.38 -1.92
N GLY A 92 -6.01 24.98 -1.59
CA GLY A 92 -4.89 25.88 -1.30
C GLY A 92 -4.92 26.56 0.08
N GLN A 93 -5.92 26.27 0.92
CA GLN A 93 -6.04 26.80 2.27
C GLN A 93 -5.67 25.76 3.32
N THR A 94 -4.74 26.11 4.21
CA THR A 94 -4.35 25.22 5.30
C THR A 94 -5.52 24.90 6.24
N ILE A 95 -5.69 23.62 6.56
CA ILE A 95 -6.68 23.11 7.50
C ILE A 95 -6.02 22.26 8.59
N SER A 96 -6.74 22.03 9.69
CA SER A 96 -6.22 21.25 10.83
C SER A 96 -7.17 20.10 11.18
N PRO A 97 -7.14 18.99 10.43
CA PRO A 97 -7.93 17.81 10.75
C PRO A 97 -7.44 17.17 12.05
N LYS A 98 -8.26 16.30 12.64
CA LYS A 98 -7.82 15.47 13.77
C LYS A 98 -6.97 14.32 13.24
N ILE A 99 -5.80 14.10 13.83
CA ILE A 99 -4.87 13.06 13.41
C ILE A 99 -4.55 12.17 14.60
N LEU A 100 -4.60 10.86 14.39
CA LEU A 100 -4.11 9.85 15.31
C LEU A 100 -3.05 9.02 14.60
N HIS A 101 -1.95 8.72 15.27
CA HIS A 101 -0.86 7.93 14.72
C HIS A 101 -0.72 6.61 15.48
N ASN A 102 -0.39 5.55 14.76
CA ASN A 102 0.17 4.33 15.33
C ASN A 102 1.43 3.94 14.55
N GLU A 103 1.96 2.73 14.76
CA GLU A 103 3.20 2.28 14.11
C GLU A 103 3.08 2.14 12.58
N ARG A 104 1.87 1.92 12.05
CA ARG A 104 1.64 1.56 10.64
C ARG A 104 0.98 2.66 9.84
N ILE A 105 0.07 3.41 10.45
CA ILE A 105 -0.74 4.40 9.75
C ILE A 105 -0.88 5.71 10.50
N SER A 106 -1.21 6.73 9.73
CA SER A 106 -1.81 7.98 10.18
C SER A 106 -3.30 7.93 9.86
N PHE A 107 -4.13 8.00 10.90
CA PHE A 107 -5.59 8.04 10.81
C PHE A 107 -6.05 9.49 10.93
N VAL A 108 -6.66 10.01 9.86
CA VAL A 108 -7.09 11.41 9.75
C VAL A 108 -8.61 11.46 9.74
N THR A 109 -9.20 12.31 10.58
CA THR A 109 -10.61 12.70 10.50
C THR A 109 -10.70 14.08 9.87
N LEU A 110 -11.25 14.13 8.65
CA LEU A 110 -11.43 15.32 7.84
C LEU A 110 -12.88 15.80 7.93
N GLN A 111 -13.06 17.10 8.14
CA GLN A 111 -14.34 17.77 8.00
C GLN A 111 -14.17 19.11 7.28
N PHE A 112 -15.00 19.38 6.28
CA PHE A 112 -14.98 20.65 5.58
C PHE A 112 -16.35 21.02 4.99
N PRO A 113 -16.64 22.32 4.83
CA PRO A 113 -17.87 22.78 4.19
C PRO A 113 -17.74 22.89 2.67
N GLY A 114 -18.88 22.91 1.98
CA GLY A 114 -18.95 23.26 0.56
C GLY A 114 -19.21 22.09 -0.39
N ASN A 115 -19.77 22.42 -1.55
CA ASN A 115 -20.07 21.47 -2.61
C ASN A 115 -19.19 21.74 -3.85
N GLY A 116 -19.17 20.77 -4.76
CA GLY A 116 -18.42 20.84 -6.00
C GLY A 116 -17.12 20.03 -5.93
N THR A 117 -16.13 20.50 -6.67
CA THR A 117 -14.81 19.85 -6.76
C THR A 117 -13.85 20.52 -5.79
N HIS A 118 -13.12 19.71 -5.03
CA HIS A 118 -12.12 20.15 -4.08
C HIS A 118 -10.81 19.41 -4.30
N THR A 119 -9.69 20.06 -3.97
CA THR A 119 -8.38 19.41 -3.93
C THR A 119 -7.88 19.39 -2.49
N LEU A 120 -7.56 18.21 -1.97
CA LEU A 120 -6.89 18.06 -0.68
C LEU A 120 -5.44 17.66 -0.93
N ASP A 121 -4.51 18.51 -0.50
CA ASP A 121 -3.09 18.23 -0.49
C ASP A 121 -2.65 17.86 0.93
N ILE A 122 -1.89 16.76 1.04
CA ILE A 122 -1.26 16.32 2.28
C ILE A 122 0.24 16.22 2.04
N THR A 123 0.99 16.99 2.81
CA THR A 123 2.47 16.98 2.76
C THR A 123 3.01 16.41 4.07
N SER A 124 4.21 15.84 4.02
CA SER A 124 4.91 15.33 5.21
C SER A 124 6.30 15.96 5.28
N ASP A 125 6.74 16.32 6.48
CA ASP A 125 8.15 16.69 6.74
C ASP A 125 9.07 15.47 6.87
N TYR A 126 8.58 14.28 6.49
CA TYR A 126 9.34 13.04 6.54
C TYR A 126 10.61 13.14 5.70
N VAL A 127 11.75 12.93 6.37
CA VAL A 127 13.04 12.73 5.74
C VAL A 127 13.37 11.24 5.81
N PRO A 128 13.50 10.53 4.66
CA PRO A 128 13.91 9.14 4.66
C PRO A 128 15.20 8.95 5.44
N LYS A 129 15.22 8.02 6.40
CA LYS A 129 16.48 7.60 7.01
C LYS A 129 17.32 6.95 5.92
N GLN A 130 18.42 7.60 5.55
CA GLN A 130 19.38 7.04 4.61
C GLN A 130 19.82 5.66 5.12
N SER A 131 19.61 4.62 4.31
CA SER A 131 20.07 3.28 4.64
C SER A 131 21.58 3.34 4.78
N THR A 132 22.09 3.14 6.00
CA THR A 132 23.51 2.88 6.20
C THR A 132 23.80 1.58 5.46
N ILE A 133 24.43 1.67 4.29
CA ILE A 133 25.02 0.51 3.65
C ILE A 133 26.14 0.08 4.59
N THR A 134 25.89 -0.93 5.43
CA THR A 134 26.98 -1.67 6.05
C THR A 134 27.65 -2.43 4.92
N GLU A 135 28.66 -1.83 4.31
CA GLU A 135 29.63 -2.54 3.48
C GLU A 135 30.27 -3.62 4.35
N ASN A 136 29.68 -4.82 4.34
CA ASN A 136 30.39 -6.03 4.73
C ASN A 136 31.40 -6.33 3.62
N THR A 137 32.52 -5.60 3.62
CA THR A 137 33.71 -5.93 2.84
C THR A 137 34.18 -7.30 3.29
N THR A 138 33.73 -8.35 2.58
CA THR A 138 34.28 -9.68 2.71
C THR A 138 35.62 -9.67 2.02
N THR A 139 36.69 -9.54 2.79
CA THR A 139 38.06 -9.73 2.31
C THR A 139 38.20 -11.15 1.75
N GLN A 140 38.20 -11.29 0.43
CA GLN A 140 38.60 -12.51 -0.26
C GLN A 140 40.13 -12.59 -0.23
N THR A 141 40.68 -13.46 0.61
CA THR A 141 42.11 -13.82 0.57
C THR A 141 42.29 -15.03 -0.34
N SER A 142 42.95 -14.84 -1.49
CA SER A 142 43.53 -15.93 -2.28
C SER A 142 45.05 -15.91 -2.09
N THR A 143 45.64 -17.03 -1.69
CA THR A 143 47.09 -17.23 -1.69
C THR A 143 47.44 -18.29 -2.73
N VAL A 144 48.27 -17.91 -3.71
CA VAL A 144 49.03 -18.83 -4.57
C VAL A 144 50.50 -18.53 -4.27
N ASP A 145 51.21 -19.51 -3.72
CA ASP A 145 52.65 -19.44 -3.46
C ASP A 145 53.43 -20.22 -4.53
N HIS A 146 54.50 -19.62 -5.03
CA HIS A 146 55.65 -20.35 -5.55
C HIS A 146 56.96 -19.68 -5.10
N SER A 147 57.53 -20.24 -4.01
CA SER A 147 58.95 -20.29 -3.64
C SER A 147 59.61 -18.91 -3.37
N ASN A 148 60.04 -18.54 -2.15
CA ASN A 148 60.63 -19.28 -1.04
C ASN A 148 60.23 -18.65 0.29
N ASP A 149 60.17 -19.46 1.34
CA ASP A 149 59.83 -19.16 2.74
C ASP A 149 58.35 -18.90 3.09
N THR A 150 57.87 -19.77 4.00
CA THR A 150 56.73 -19.62 4.92
C THR A 150 55.47 -20.42 4.57
N LEU A 151 55.14 -21.34 5.48
CA LEU A 151 53.96 -22.23 5.51
C LEU A 151 52.64 -21.45 5.35
N ILE A 152 51.81 -21.87 4.39
CA ILE A 152 50.39 -21.49 4.31
C ILE A 152 49.53 -22.74 4.46
N ILE A 153 48.72 -22.77 5.52
CA ILE A 153 47.76 -23.84 5.82
C ILE A 153 46.48 -23.57 5.04
N ILE A 154 46.08 -24.50 4.16
CA ILE A 154 44.76 -24.53 3.54
C ILE A 154 44.01 -25.74 4.10
N ALA A 155 42.99 -25.48 4.91
CA ALA A 155 41.99 -26.49 5.30
C ALA A 155 40.61 -26.05 4.80
N VAL A 156 40.08 -26.87 3.91
CA VAL A 156 38.83 -26.75 3.12
C VAL A 156 37.60 -27.07 3.98
N VAL A 157 36.40 -26.55 3.61
CA VAL A 157 35.14 -27.32 3.39
C VAL A 157 33.92 -26.37 3.27
N GLY A 158 33.15 -26.53 2.18
CA GLY A 158 31.85 -25.86 2.00
C GLY A 158 31.22 -25.97 0.60
N ILE A 159 31.09 -27.20 0.09
CA ILE A 159 30.50 -27.59 -1.20
C ILE A 159 29.05 -27.08 -1.36
N ILE A 160 28.75 -26.28 -2.39
CA ILE A 160 27.38 -26.11 -2.92
C ILE A 160 27.39 -26.34 -4.43
N ILE A 161 27.73 -27.56 -4.88
CA ILE A 161 27.20 -28.14 -6.12
C ILE A 161 27.02 -29.66 -5.92
N ALA A 162 26.24 -30.06 -4.91
CA ALA A 162 25.73 -31.43 -4.77
C ALA A 162 24.42 -31.53 -3.96
N GLY A 163 23.76 -30.41 -3.67
CA GLY A 163 22.57 -30.36 -2.80
C GLY A 163 21.26 -30.84 -3.45
N ALA A 164 21.21 -30.95 -4.78
CA ALA A 164 20.01 -31.41 -5.49
C ALA A 164 19.99 -32.93 -5.77
N ALA A 165 21.14 -33.60 -5.77
CA ALA A 165 21.23 -35.02 -6.12
C ALA A 165 21.22 -35.97 -4.91
N ALA A 166 21.68 -35.54 -3.73
CA ALA A 166 21.74 -36.40 -2.54
C ALA A 166 20.41 -36.52 -1.80
N THR A 167 19.57 -35.47 -1.84
CA THR A 167 18.25 -35.47 -1.17
C THR A 167 17.25 -36.40 -1.85
N SER A 168 17.28 -36.48 -3.18
CA SER A 168 16.45 -37.40 -3.95
C SER A 168 16.84 -38.87 -3.74
N MET A 169 18.15 -39.17 -3.61
CA MET A 169 18.61 -40.55 -3.39
C MET A 169 18.28 -41.08 -1.99
N ALA A 170 18.41 -40.26 -0.94
CA ALA A 170 18.12 -40.66 0.44
C ALA A 170 16.61 -40.88 0.71
N VAL A 171 15.73 -40.13 0.03
CA VAL A 171 14.28 -40.33 0.10
C VAL A 171 13.84 -41.59 -0.66
N TYR A 172 14.55 -41.94 -1.75
CA TYR A 172 14.24 -43.14 -2.55
C TYR A 172 14.52 -44.45 -1.81
N PHE A 173 15.64 -44.55 -1.06
CA PHE A 173 15.97 -45.79 -0.34
C PHE A 173 15.13 -46.05 0.92
N LYS A 174 14.53 -45.01 1.52
CA LYS A 174 13.68 -45.18 2.72
C LYS A 174 12.29 -45.78 2.42
N ARG A 175 11.80 -45.71 1.17
CA ARG A 175 10.48 -46.23 0.79
C ARG A 175 10.46 -47.72 0.40
N LYS A 176 11.60 -48.36 0.14
CA LYS A 176 11.64 -49.75 -0.36
C LYS A 176 11.91 -50.81 0.73
N LYS A 177 11.93 -50.40 2.00
CA LYS A 177 12.15 -51.30 3.15
C LYS A 177 11.01 -51.27 4.19
N ALA A 178 9.84 -50.76 3.79
CA ALA A 178 8.57 -50.98 4.50
C ALA A 178 7.72 -51.97 3.69
#